data_AF-A0A7Y1T9G2-F1
#
_entry.id   AF-A0A7Y1T9G2-F1
#
_cell.length_a   1.000
_cell.length_b   1.000
_cell.length_c   1.000
_cell.angle_alpha   90.00
_cell.angle_beta   90.00
_cell.angle_gamma   90.00
#
_symmetry.space_group_name_H-M   'P 1'
#
loop_
_entity.id
_entity.type
_entity.pdbx_description
1 polymer ?
#
loop_
_entity_poly.entity_id
_entity_poly.type
_entity_poly.pdbx_seq_one_letter_code
_entity_poly.pdbx_strand_id
1 'polypeptide(L)' 'MSKTAPKGALHSMTAFARQQGEAEQAAFAWELRSVNHRYLEPHFKLPESFRSLEP' A
#
# COMPACT_ATOMS: atom_id res chain seq x y z
N MET A 1 -28.68 12.93 21.82
CA MET A 1 -27.46 12.23 22.28
C MET A 1 -26.54 12.03 21.08
N SER A 2 -25.65 13.00 20.82
CA SER A 2 -24.70 12.96 19.71
C SER A 2 -23.45 12.19 20.15
N LYS A 3 -23.25 11.00 19.59
CA LYS A 3 -22.05 10.18 19.84
C LYS A 3 -20.94 10.72 18.95
N THR A 4 -20.16 11.67 19.48
CA THR A 4 -18.97 12.19 18.79
C THR A 4 -17.94 11.06 18.68
N ALA A 5 -17.56 10.69 17.46
CA ALA A 5 -16.50 9.72 17.23
C ALA A 5 -15.17 10.24 17.83
N PRO A 6 -14.33 9.38 18.43
CA PRO A 6 -13.10 9.83 19.06
C PRO A 6 -12.16 10.44 18.01
N LYS A 7 -11.61 11.61 18.34
CA LYS A 7 -10.55 12.31 17.58
C LYS A 7 -9.38 11.34 17.43
N GLY A 8 -9.09 10.93 16.20
CA GLY A 8 -8.21 9.80 15.88
C GLY A 8 -6.88 9.84 16.61
N ALA A 9 -6.55 8.74 17.30
CA ALA A 9 -5.21 8.48 17.80
C ALA A 9 -4.23 8.45 16.62
N LEU A 10 -2.98 8.85 16.85
CA LEU A 10 -1.94 8.79 15.83
C LEU A 10 -1.79 7.32 15.38
N HIS A 11 -2.14 7.03 14.13
CA HIS A 11 -1.96 5.70 13.55
C HIS A 11 -0.48 5.48 13.21
N SER A 12 -0.04 4.21 13.28
CA SER A 12 1.37 3.79 13.09
C SER A 12 2.03 4.45 11.88
N MET A 13 3.29 4.90 12.04
CA MET A 13 4.10 5.47 10.95
C MET A 13 4.61 4.41 9.96
N THR A 14 4.48 3.13 10.30
CA THR A 14 4.82 1.98 9.43
C THR A 14 3.63 1.04 9.33
N ALA A 15 3.30 0.63 8.12
CA ALA A 15 2.15 -0.21 7.83
C ALA A 15 2.46 -1.17 6.68
N PHE A 16 1.71 -2.25 6.64
CA PHE A 16 1.69 -3.19 5.53
C PHE A 16 0.24 -3.48 5.16
N ALA A 17 -0.05 -3.50 3.86
CA ALA A 17 -1.32 -3.91 3.31
C ALA A 17 -1.06 -4.83 2.11
N ARG A 18 -1.85 -5.90 1.99
CA ARG A 18 -1.85 -6.78 0.82
C ARG A 18 -3.28 -6.99 0.37
N GLN A 19 -3.51 -6.84 -0.93
CA GLN A 19 -4.79 -7.12 -1.57
C GLN A 19 -4.53 -7.96 -2.81
N GLN A 20 -5.37 -8.95 -3.06
CA GLN A 20 -5.33 -9.73 -4.28
C GLN A 20 -6.74 -9.87 -4.86
N GLY A 21 -6.83 -10.17 -6.14
CA GLY A 21 -8.09 -10.34 -6.83
C GLY A 21 -7.92 -10.85 -8.25
N GLU A 22 -9.07 -11.05 -8.89
CA GLU A 22 -9.18 -11.51 -10.26
C GLU A 22 -9.94 -10.47 -11.07
N ALA A 23 -9.58 -10.35 -12.34
CA ALA A 23 -10.25 -9.60 -13.38
C ALA A 23 -10.56 -10.59 -14.53
N GLU A 24 -11.41 -10.20 -15.48
CA GLU A 24 -11.90 -11.09 -16.54
C GLU A 24 -10.81 -11.87 -17.30
N GLN A 25 -9.59 -11.31 -17.39
CA GLN A 25 -8.48 -11.88 -18.16
C GLN A 25 -7.15 -11.90 -17.38
N ALA A 26 -7.15 -11.61 -16.08
CA ALA A 26 -5.93 -11.50 -15.30
C ALA A 26 -6.17 -11.71 -13.80
N ALA A 27 -5.13 -12.12 -13.07
CA ALA A 27 -5.10 -12.06 -11.62
C ALA A 27 -4.08 -11.00 -11.18
N PHE A 28 -4.34 -10.36 -10.03
CA PHE A 28 -3.44 -9.36 -9.48
C PHE A 28 -3.21 -9.55 -7.99
N ALA A 29 -2.03 -9.15 -7.54
CA ALA A 29 -1.67 -9.05 -6.14
C ALA A 29 -0.89 -7.75 -5.92
N TRP A 30 -1.38 -6.93 -5.00
CA TRP A 30 -0.78 -5.67 -4.59
C TRP A 30 -0.26 -5.78 -3.17
N GLU A 31 0.98 -5.33 -2.97
CA GLU A 31 1.57 -5.14 -1.65
C GLU A 31 1.98 -3.69 -1.48
N LEU A 32 1.49 -3.06 -0.41
CA LEU A 32 1.86 -1.71 -0.01
C LEU A 32 2.56 -1.76 1.34
N ARG A 33 3.71 -1.11 1.41
CA ARG A 33 4.52 -0.98 2.63
C ARG A 33 4.77 0.50 2.86
N SER A 34 4.49 1.00 4.05
CA SER A 34 5.03 2.28 4.51
C SER A 34 6.17 2.02 5.49
N VAL A 35 7.27 2.75 5.28
CA VAL A 35 8.44 2.74 6.15
C VAL A 35 8.64 4.14 6.71
N ASN A 36 9.23 4.24 7.89
CA ASN A 36 9.53 5.52 8.51
C ASN A 36 10.82 6.07 7.89
N HIS A 37 10.67 6.78 6.77
CA HIS A 37 11.77 7.47 6.10
C HIS A 37 11.63 9.00 6.28
N ARG A 38 12.74 9.74 6.21
CA ARG A 38 12.74 11.20 6.39
C ARG A 38 11.99 11.93 5.26
N TYR A 39 12.01 11.36 4.06
CA TYR A 39 11.37 11.89 2.86
C TYR A 39 10.39 10.89 2.27
N LEU A 40 9.39 11.37 1.54
CA LEU A 40 8.48 10.52 0.77
C LEU A 40 9.20 10.04 -0.49
N GLU A 41 9.58 8.76 -0.48
CA GLU A 41 10.24 8.10 -1.61
C GLU A 41 9.39 6.90 -2.06
N PRO A 42 8.55 7.07 -3.10
CA PRO A 42 7.78 5.96 -3.67
C PRO A 42 8.70 5.01 -4.43
N HIS A 43 8.63 3.71 -4.11
CA HIS A 43 9.35 2.67 -4.84
C HIS A 43 8.37 1.64 -5.38
N PHE A 44 8.38 1.45 -6.70
CA PHE A 44 7.63 0.36 -7.35
C PHE A 44 8.56 -0.83 -7.54
N LYS A 45 8.08 -2.02 -7.16
CA LYS A 45 8.77 -3.28 -7.39
C LYS A 45 7.86 -4.20 -8.18
N LEU A 46 8.20 -4.44 -9.43
CA LEU A 46 7.49 -5.32 -10.32
C LEU A 46 8.10 -6.72 -10.28
N PRO A 47 7.33 -7.77 -10.65
CA PRO A 47 7.87 -9.09 -10.87
C PRO A 47 8.97 -9.05 -11.94
N GLU A 48 9.91 -10.00 -11.87
CA GLU A 48 11.09 -10.05 -12.75
C GLU A 48 10.74 -9.87 -14.23
N SER A 49 9.69 -10.55 -14.71
CA SER A 49 9.23 -10.49 -16.10
C SER A 49 8.78 -9.10 -16.56
N PHE A 50 8.47 -8.20 -15.63
CA PHE A 50 8.02 -6.84 -15.89
C PHE A 50 9.02 -5.78 -15.39
N ARG A 51 10.22 -6.18 -14.94
CA ARG A 51 11.21 -5.25 -14.39
C ARG A 51 11.58 -4.12 -15.36
N SER A 52 11.56 -4.38 -16.67
CA SER A 52 11.83 -3.37 -17.69
C SER A 52 10.82 -2.21 -17.70
N LEU A 53 9.69 -2.34 -16.99
CA LEU A 53 8.65 -1.33 -16.86
C LEU A 53 8.73 -0.57 -15.53
N GLU A 54 9.69 -0.88 -14.65
CA GLU A 54 9.93 -0.09 -13.45
C GLU A 54 10.39 1.34 -13.83
N PRO A 55 9.89 2.40 -13.16
CA PRO A 55 10.23 3.79 -13.44
C PRO A 55 11.64 4.20 -13.01
#